data_AF-A0A093X562-F1
#
_entry.id   AF-A0A093X562-F1
#
_cell.length_a   1.000
_cell.length_b   1.000
_cell.length_c   1.000
_cell.angle_alpha   90.00
_cell.angle_beta   90.00
_cell.angle_gamma   90.00
#
_symmetry.space_group_name_H-M   'P 1'
#
loop_
_entity.id
_entity.type
_entity.pdbx_description
1 polymer ?
#
loop_
_entity_poly.entity_id
_entity_poly.type
_entity_poly.pdbx_seq_one_letter_code
_entity_poly.pdbx_strand_id
1 'polypeptide(L)'
;MEPSPLTQQSRPEVFQQKIVELYDGLFKDEEGGDKSEGFWTEFFLLKPDLATLRRILGAISPSDLLTLQNPTRSLFTRAIKCIKSGSAPADTHALDTLTVLLASVLSKKYNNPSSDIINVLAGLDQVDAVFTEFVAVLDNTIRTGRSLHIRQKAIEVTLSLTSGAYQTSLLSYFTHRDLFPSLMKFIQDTDSTTRTFEPFTLLGLLANYNKFEFQNPYRLRLEDFVNEAAIQKIITSTGDTCSRLRTKYVAVQNDLPEGWSLASAFGMLGLGGLIGAKPAAPVIDPEAAKKMFAEL
;
A
#
# COMPACT_ATOMS: atom_id res chain seq x y z
N MET A 1 -19.83 27.51 -45.47
CA MET A 1 -18.58 27.00 -44.86
C MET A 1 -18.92 26.64 -43.44
N GLU A 2 -19.00 25.34 -43.14
CA GLU A 2 -19.19 24.88 -41.76
C GLU A 2 -17.96 25.27 -40.93
N PRO A 3 -18.13 25.89 -39.74
CA PRO A 3 -17.01 26.31 -38.92
C PRO A 3 -16.24 25.07 -38.45
N SER A 4 -14.91 25.12 -38.59
CA SER A 4 -14.01 24.05 -38.19
C SER A 4 -14.20 23.73 -36.69
N PRO A 5 -14.33 22.44 -36.30
CA PRO A 5 -14.74 22.03 -34.94
C PRO A 5 -13.63 22.15 -33.88
N LEU A 6 -12.51 22.81 -34.21
CA LEU A 6 -11.37 22.99 -33.33
C LEU A 6 -11.48 24.33 -32.62
N THR A 7 -12.29 24.38 -31.57
CA THR A 7 -12.26 25.48 -30.61
C THR A 7 -10.95 25.41 -29.82
N GLN A 8 -10.11 26.43 -29.99
CA GLN A 8 -8.89 26.59 -29.21
C GLN A 8 -9.27 26.74 -27.74
N GLN A 9 -8.99 25.72 -26.93
CA GLN A 9 -9.16 25.83 -25.48
C GLN A 9 -8.23 26.94 -24.97
N SER A 10 -8.80 27.87 -24.21
CA SER A 10 -8.05 28.93 -23.54
C SER A 10 -6.97 28.31 -22.67
N ARG A 11 -5.74 28.81 -22.82
CA ARG A 11 -4.60 28.33 -22.02
C ARG A 11 -4.90 28.59 -20.53
N PRO A 12 -4.86 27.58 -19.66
CA PRO A 12 -5.12 27.79 -18.24
C PRO A 12 -4.08 28.74 -17.63
N GLU A 13 -4.52 29.59 -16.69
CA GLU A 13 -3.68 30.59 -16.02
C GLU A 13 -2.56 29.95 -15.16
N VAL A 14 -2.73 28.68 -14.76
CA VAL A 14 -1.74 27.88 -14.05
C VAL A 14 -1.52 26.56 -14.79
N PHE A 15 -0.27 26.24 -15.11
CA PHE A 15 0.09 24.98 -15.77
C PHE A 15 0.11 23.86 -14.73
N GLN A 16 -1.01 23.14 -14.58
CA GLN A 16 -1.11 21.97 -13.72
C GLN A 16 -1.11 20.69 -14.55
N GLN A 17 -0.65 19.59 -13.94
CA GLN A 17 -0.70 18.29 -14.61
C GLN A 17 -2.17 17.87 -14.77
N LYS A 18 -2.54 17.35 -15.95
CA LYS A 18 -3.93 17.01 -16.25
C LYS A 18 -4.55 16.05 -15.24
N ILE A 19 -3.77 15.08 -14.75
CA ILE A 19 -4.23 14.13 -13.74
C ILE A 19 -4.64 14.82 -12.42
N VAL A 20 -3.98 15.92 -12.06
CA VAL A 20 -4.31 16.71 -10.85
C VAL A 20 -5.63 17.45 -11.04
N GLU A 21 -5.89 17.98 -12.23
CA GLU A 21 -7.19 18.56 -12.57
C GLU A 21 -8.32 17.52 -12.45
N LEU A 22 -8.07 16.28 -12.88
CA LEU A 22 -9.04 15.19 -12.75
C LEU A 22 -9.28 14.80 -11.29
N TYR A 23 -8.25 14.83 -10.43
CA TYR A 23 -8.42 14.62 -8.98
C TYR A 23 -9.28 15.72 -8.35
N ASP A 24 -9.02 16.97 -8.69
CA ASP A 24 -9.78 18.11 -8.18
C ASP A 24 -11.24 18.05 -8.67
N GLY A 25 -11.46 17.74 -9.94
CA GLY A 25 -12.80 17.52 -10.48
C GLY A 25 -13.54 16.32 -9.88
N LEU A 26 -12.83 15.36 -9.28
CA LEU A 26 -13.45 14.19 -8.64
C LEU A 26 -13.78 14.42 -7.16
N PHE A 27 -12.90 15.12 -6.43
CA PHE A 27 -12.98 15.23 -4.96
C PHE A 27 -13.33 16.62 -4.44
N LYS A 28 -13.25 17.68 -5.26
CA LYS A 28 -13.55 19.06 -4.85
C LYS A 28 -14.77 19.67 -5.56
N ASP A 29 -15.27 19.00 -6.59
CA ASP A 29 -16.39 19.49 -7.39
C ASP A 29 -17.71 19.22 -6.63
N GLU A 30 -18.45 20.29 -6.31
CA GLU A 30 -19.71 20.22 -5.54
C GLU A 30 -20.87 19.66 -6.39
N GLU A 31 -20.75 19.72 -7.72
CA GLU A 31 -21.66 19.06 -8.65
C GLU A 31 -21.37 17.55 -8.67
N GLY A 32 -21.86 16.86 -7.63
CA GLY A 32 -21.69 15.42 -7.37
C GLY A 32 -22.37 14.47 -8.37
N GLY A 33 -22.28 14.76 -9.67
CA GLY A 33 -22.77 13.92 -10.76
C GLY A 33 -21.78 12.82 -11.17
N ASP A 34 -22.33 11.77 -11.79
CA ASP A 34 -21.52 10.70 -12.38
C ASP A 34 -20.63 11.23 -13.51
N LYS A 35 -19.33 10.96 -13.42
CA LYS A 35 -18.36 11.34 -14.45
C LYS A 35 -18.50 10.41 -15.67
N SER A 36 -18.29 10.96 -16.87
CA SER A 36 -18.45 10.26 -18.15
C SER A 36 -17.42 9.12 -18.34
N GLU A 37 -17.70 8.19 -19.26
CA GLU A 37 -16.74 7.14 -19.63
C GLU A 37 -15.41 7.71 -20.18
N GLY A 38 -15.48 8.85 -20.89
CA GLY A 38 -14.29 9.55 -21.38
C GLY A 38 -13.39 10.03 -20.24
N PHE A 39 -13.98 10.55 -19.16
CA PHE A 39 -13.25 10.96 -17.96
C PHE A 39 -12.46 9.78 -17.36
N TRP A 40 -13.10 8.63 -17.16
CA TRP A 40 -12.44 7.46 -16.56
C TRP A 40 -11.35 6.87 -17.47
N THR A 41 -11.59 6.89 -18.78
CA THR A 41 -10.60 6.44 -19.77
C THR A 41 -9.35 7.32 -19.70
N GLU A 42 -9.52 8.64 -19.66
CA GLU A 42 -8.41 9.59 -19.51
C GLU A 42 -7.71 9.42 -18.15
N PHE A 43 -8.49 9.29 -17.07
CA PHE A 43 -8.01 9.15 -15.69
C PHE A 43 -7.01 8.00 -15.53
N PHE A 44 -7.34 6.81 -16.05
CA PHE A 44 -6.45 5.64 -15.94
C PHE A 44 -5.38 5.59 -17.03
N LEU A 45 -5.53 6.33 -18.13
CA LEU A 45 -4.51 6.44 -19.16
C LEU A 45 -3.31 7.27 -18.68
N LEU A 46 -3.56 8.34 -17.94
CA LEU A 46 -2.54 9.24 -17.41
C LEU A 46 -1.76 8.58 -16.25
N LYS A 47 -0.47 8.87 -16.17
CA LYS A 47 0.37 8.41 -15.05
C LYS A 47 -0.12 9.08 -13.75
N PRO A 48 -0.41 8.31 -12.69
CA PRO A 48 -0.93 8.87 -11.45
C PRO A 48 0.15 9.64 -10.69
N ASP A 49 -0.22 10.80 -10.16
CA ASP A 49 0.59 11.52 -9.17
C ASP A 49 0.14 11.10 -7.76
N LEU A 50 0.82 10.07 -7.24
CA LEU A 50 0.49 9.44 -5.96
C LEU A 50 0.67 10.39 -4.77
N ALA A 51 1.64 11.30 -4.85
CA ALA A 51 1.90 12.25 -3.77
C ALA A 51 0.78 13.27 -3.68
N THR A 52 0.35 13.81 -4.83
CA THR A 52 -0.76 14.76 -4.89
C THR A 52 -2.08 14.08 -4.52
N LEU A 53 -2.36 12.88 -5.01
CA LEU A 53 -3.57 12.14 -4.65
C LEU A 53 -3.63 11.86 -3.14
N ARG A 54 -2.51 11.42 -2.54
CA ARG A 54 -2.42 11.18 -1.09
C ARG A 54 -2.66 12.46 -0.30
N ARG A 55 -2.13 13.61 -0.76
CA ARG A 55 -2.34 14.91 -0.13
C ARG A 55 -3.80 15.33 -0.18
N ILE A 56 -4.46 15.18 -1.34
CA ILE A 56 -5.88 15.51 -1.51
C ILE A 56 -6.74 14.65 -0.57
N LEU A 57 -6.60 13.31 -0.65
CA LEU A 57 -7.37 12.39 0.19
C LEU A 57 -7.06 12.54 1.69
N GLY A 58 -5.81 12.87 2.03
CA GLY A 58 -5.37 13.13 3.40
C GLY A 58 -6.04 14.37 4.01
N ALA A 59 -6.31 15.40 3.20
CA ALA A 59 -6.95 16.64 3.65
C ALA A 59 -8.46 16.50 3.92
N ILE A 60 -9.12 15.51 3.32
CA ILE A 60 -10.56 15.27 3.48
C ILE A 60 -10.82 14.66 4.86
N SER A 61 -11.77 15.20 5.64
CA SER A 61 -12.12 14.62 6.93
C SER A 61 -12.89 13.28 6.78
N PRO A 62 -12.97 12.42 7.80
CA PRO A 62 -13.77 11.20 7.73
C PRO A 62 -15.25 11.48 7.41
N SER A 63 -15.80 12.58 7.94
CA SER A 63 -17.17 13.02 7.71
C SER A 63 -17.41 13.50 6.27
N ASP A 64 -16.49 14.28 5.71
CA ASP A 64 -16.60 14.74 4.31
C ASP A 64 -16.39 13.59 3.32
N LEU A 65 -15.58 12.60 3.69
CA LEU A 65 -15.43 11.41 2.86
C LEU A 65 -16.73 10.59 2.81
N LEU A 66 -17.52 10.61 3.88
CA LEU A 66 -18.87 10.05 3.89
C LEU A 66 -19.84 10.87 3.05
N THR A 67 -19.61 12.14 2.74
CA THR A 67 -20.44 12.85 1.75
C THR A 67 -19.97 12.55 0.31
N LEU A 68 -18.68 12.26 0.13
CA LEU A 68 -18.06 11.88 -1.15
C LEU A 68 -18.15 10.37 -1.48
N GLN A 69 -19.23 9.71 -1.07
CA GLN A 69 -19.45 8.28 -1.31
C GLN A 69 -19.49 7.95 -2.81
N ASN A 70 -20.25 8.71 -3.61
CA ASN A 70 -20.42 8.38 -5.04
C ASN A 70 -19.11 8.47 -5.84
N PRO A 71 -18.31 9.56 -5.75
CA PRO A 71 -17.01 9.62 -6.42
C PRO A 71 -16.06 8.51 -5.98
N THR A 72 -16.03 8.21 -4.68
CA THR A 72 -15.12 7.20 -4.12
C THR A 72 -15.48 5.79 -4.57
N ARG A 73 -16.77 5.43 -4.53
CA ARG A 73 -17.28 4.15 -5.03
C ARG A 73 -17.07 3.98 -6.52
N SER A 74 -17.31 5.04 -7.30
CA SER A 74 -17.08 5.04 -8.75
C SER A 74 -15.61 4.85 -9.06
N LEU A 75 -14.71 5.56 -8.38
CA LEU A 75 -13.26 5.36 -8.53
C LEU A 75 -12.86 3.91 -8.21
N PHE A 76 -13.33 3.37 -7.08
CA PHE A 76 -13.04 2.02 -6.65
C PHE A 76 -13.51 0.97 -7.67
N THR A 77 -14.77 1.04 -8.07
CA THR A 77 -15.38 0.11 -9.03
C THR A 77 -14.74 0.20 -10.41
N ARG A 78 -14.42 1.41 -10.89
CA ARG A 78 -13.77 1.61 -12.19
C ARG A 78 -12.33 1.11 -12.18
N ALA A 79 -11.59 1.32 -11.10
CA ALA A 79 -10.25 0.77 -10.96
C ALA A 79 -10.27 -0.78 -10.99
N ILE A 80 -11.23 -1.43 -10.31
CA ILE A 80 -11.40 -2.89 -10.36
C ILE A 80 -11.62 -3.35 -11.81
N LYS A 81 -12.49 -2.67 -12.57
CA LYS A 81 -12.73 -2.97 -13.99
C LYS A 81 -11.46 -2.82 -14.85
N CYS A 82 -10.66 -1.77 -14.62
CA CYS A 82 -9.40 -1.57 -15.32
C CYS A 82 -8.35 -2.65 -15.00
N ILE A 83 -8.28 -3.11 -13.74
CA ILE A 83 -7.37 -4.19 -13.36
C ILE A 83 -7.81 -5.50 -13.99
N LYS A 84 -9.12 -5.77 -14.00
CA LYS A 84 -9.72 -6.97 -14.60
C LYS A 84 -9.49 -7.04 -16.11
N SER A 85 -9.51 -5.91 -16.81
CA SER A 85 -9.23 -5.87 -18.26
C SER A 85 -7.76 -6.18 -18.59
N GLY A 86 -6.84 -5.94 -17.65
CA GLY A 86 -5.42 -6.29 -17.79
C GLY A 86 -4.68 -5.53 -18.89
N SER A 87 -5.20 -4.36 -19.30
CA SER A 87 -4.64 -3.56 -20.40
C SER A 87 -3.67 -2.51 -19.90
N ALA A 88 -2.48 -2.46 -20.51
CA ALA A 88 -1.45 -1.47 -20.23
C ALA A 88 -1.79 -0.10 -20.85
N PRO A 89 -1.49 1.03 -20.20
CA PRO A 89 -0.93 1.19 -18.85
C PRO A 89 -2.00 1.29 -17.73
N ALA A 90 -3.29 1.25 -18.11
CA ALA A 90 -4.42 1.51 -17.24
C ALA A 90 -4.52 0.57 -16.03
N ASP A 91 -4.22 -0.71 -16.22
CA ASP A 91 -4.18 -1.72 -15.16
C ASP A 91 -3.21 -1.34 -14.02
N THR A 92 -2.03 -0.84 -14.40
CA THR A 92 -0.93 -0.49 -13.51
C THR A 92 -1.25 0.79 -12.76
N HIS A 93 -1.75 1.80 -13.47
CA HIS A 93 -2.18 3.07 -12.88
C HIS A 93 -3.38 2.89 -11.95
N ALA A 94 -4.30 1.98 -12.28
CA ALA A 94 -5.43 1.63 -11.41
C ALA A 94 -4.97 0.99 -10.10
N LEU A 95 -4.01 0.05 -10.14
CA LEU A 95 -3.42 -0.52 -8.92
C LEU A 95 -2.76 0.55 -8.06
N ASP A 96 -1.96 1.43 -8.66
CA ASP A 96 -1.29 2.52 -7.92
C ASP A 96 -2.29 3.49 -7.27
N THR A 97 -3.35 3.82 -7.99
CA THR A 97 -4.43 4.66 -7.48
C THR A 97 -5.18 3.98 -6.33
N LEU A 98 -5.48 2.68 -6.44
CA LEU A 98 -6.13 1.91 -5.37
C LEU A 98 -5.27 1.81 -4.12
N THR A 99 -3.95 1.62 -4.24
CA THR A 99 -3.04 1.61 -3.09
C THR A 99 -3.14 2.92 -2.31
N VAL A 100 -3.10 4.06 -3.00
CA VAL A 100 -3.20 5.38 -2.34
C VAL A 100 -4.60 5.61 -1.76
N LEU A 101 -5.64 5.23 -2.50
CA LEU A 101 -7.02 5.35 -2.04
C LEU A 101 -7.24 4.57 -0.75
N LEU A 102 -6.92 3.27 -0.75
CA LEU A 102 -7.11 2.40 0.41
C LEU A 102 -6.27 2.84 1.60
N ALA A 103 -4.99 3.18 1.40
CA ALA A 103 -4.14 3.69 2.46
C ALA A 103 -4.69 4.98 3.09
N SER A 104 -5.28 5.87 2.27
CA SER A 104 -5.81 7.16 2.75
C SER A 104 -7.19 7.04 3.38
N VAL A 105 -8.04 6.14 2.88
CA VAL A 105 -9.39 5.88 3.41
C VAL A 105 -9.28 5.11 4.72
N LEU A 106 -8.57 3.98 4.73
CA LEU A 106 -8.53 3.06 5.87
C LEU A 106 -7.72 3.59 7.06
N SER A 107 -6.83 4.56 6.85
CA SER A 107 -6.08 5.20 7.96
C SER A 107 -6.90 6.22 8.76
N LYS A 108 -8.11 6.57 8.29
CA LYS A 108 -8.98 7.53 8.97
C LYS A 108 -9.69 6.90 10.16
N LYS A 109 -9.93 7.71 11.18
CA LYS A 109 -10.68 7.31 12.39
C LYS A 109 -12.17 7.55 12.17
N TYR A 110 -12.88 6.50 11.82
CA TYR A 110 -14.34 6.50 11.69
C TYR A 110 -15.02 6.22 13.03
N ASN A 111 -16.28 6.63 13.16
CA ASN A 111 -17.09 6.32 14.33
C ASN A 111 -17.47 4.83 14.35
N ASN A 112 -17.86 4.30 13.18
CA ASN A 112 -18.18 2.89 12.99
C ASN A 112 -17.28 2.32 11.87
N PRO A 113 -16.01 1.94 12.17
CA PRO A 113 -15.02 1.57 11.15
C PRO A 113 -15.53 0.58 10.10
N SER A 114 -16.17 -0.52 10.51
CA SER A 114 -16.68 -1.51 9.55
C SER A 114 -17.74 -0.92 8.61
N SER A 115 -18.78 -0.27 9.15
CA SER A 115 -19.89 0.26 8.35
C SER A 115 -19.48 1.45 7.49
N ASP A 116 -18.75 2.41 8.07
CA ASP A 116 -18.39 3.65 7.41
C ASP A 116 -17.40 3.39 6.24
N ILE A 117 -16.42 2.50 6.44
CA ILE A 117 -15.49 2.10 5.37
C ILE A 117 -16.23 1.39 4.23
N ILE A 118 -17.12 0.46 4.56
CA ILE A 118 -17.94 -0.23 3.55
C ILE A 118 -18.77 0.79 2.77
N ASN A 119 -19.40 1.72 3.48
CA ASN A 119 -20.24 2.73 2.89
C ASN A 119 -19.44 3.64 1.95
N VAL A 120 -18.20 4.03 2.30
CA VAL A 120 -17.33 4.84 1.43
C VAL A 120 -16.85 4.08 0.19
N LEU A 121 -16.51 2.80 0.31
CA LEU A 121 -15.86 2.04 -0.77
C LEU A 121 -16.82 1.34 -1.72
N ALA A 122 -17.89 0.73 -1.20
CA ALA A 122 -18.78 -0.13 -1.99
C ALA A 122 -20.26 0.21 -1.84
N GLY A 123 -20.65 0.83 -0.71
CA GLY A 123 -22.05 0.90 -0.31
C GLY A 123 -22.47 -0.36 0.45
N LEU A 124 -23.33 -0.20 1.46
CA LEU A 124 -23.76 -1.30 2.33
C LEU A 124 -24.57 -2.37 1.59
N ASP A 125 -25.25 -1.98 0.51
CA ASP A 125 -26.11 -2.83 -0.31
C ASP A 125 -25.32 -3.66 -1.34
N GLN A 126 -24.17 -3.16 -1.81
CA GLN A 126 -23.36 -3.81 -2.86
C GLN A 126 -22.03 -4.39 -2.36
N VAL A 127 -21.75 -4.31 -1.05
CA VAL A 127 -20.46 -4.71 -0.48
C VAL A 127 -20.06 -6.13 -0.87
N ASP A 128 -20.98 -7.09 -0.81
CA ASP A 128 -20.69 -8.48 -1.12
C ASP A 128 -20.29 -8.66 -2.59
N ALA A 129 -21.03 -8.03 -3.51
CA ALA A 129 -20.75 -8.10 -4.93
C ALA A 129 -19.38 -7.44 -5.26
N VAL A 130 -19.17 -6.22 -4.75
CA VAL A 130 -17.97 -5.43 -5.03
C VAL A 130 -16.71 -6.06 -4.44
N PHE A 131 -16.74 -6.47 -3.16
CA PHE A 131 -15.56 -7.05 -2.51
C PHE A 131 -15.27 -8.48 -2.98
N THR A 132 -16.30 -9.28 -3.28
CA THR A 132 -16.09 -10.61 -3.88
C THR A 132 -15.42 -10.47 -5.25
N GLU A 133 -15.89 -9.53 -6.09
CA GLU A 133 -15.24 -9.24 -7.36
C GLU A 133 -13.82 -8.71 -7.16
N PHE A 134 -13.62 -7.78 -6.23
CA PHE A 134 -12.31 -7.19 -5.96
C PHE A 134 -11.28 -8.24 -5.56
N VAL A 135 -11.60 -9.10 -4.59
CA VAL A 135 -10.70 -10.16 -4.13
C VAL A 135 -10.43 -11.17 -5.25
N ALA A 136 -11.44 -11.50 -6.08
CA ALA A 136 -11.24 -12.37 -7.23
C ALA A 136 -10.32 -11.76 -8.29
N VAL A 137 -10.44 -10.46 -8.56
CA VAL A 137 -9.56 -9.72 -9.48
C VAL A 137 -8.13 -9.67 -8.94
N LEU A 138 -7.94 -9.36 -7.66
CA LEU A 138 -6.62 -9.38 -7.02
C LEU A 138 -5.98 -10.78 -7.07
N ASP A 139 -6.74 -11.82 -6.70
CA ASP A 139 -6.29 -13.21 -6.77
C ASP A 139 -5.79 -13.58 -8.15
N ASN A 140 -6.58 -13.26 -9.19
CA ASN A 140 -6.20 -13.53 -10.57
C ASN A 140 -4.96 -12.72 -10.97
N THR A 141 -4.93 -11.42 -10.70
CA THR A 141 -3.79 -10.55 -11.05
C THR A 141 -2.51 -11.00 -10.36
N ILE A 142 -2.56 -11.43 -9.09
CA ILE A 142 -1.39 -11.97 -8.36
C ILE A 142 -0.94 -13.30 -8.97
N ARG A 143 -1.86 -14.14 -9.45
CA ARG A 143 -1.54 -15.48 -9.98
C ARG A 143 -1.01 -15.45 -11.42
N THR A 144 -1.57 -14.60 -12.28
CA THR A 144 -1.40 -14.65 -13.74
C THR A 144 -1.12 -13.29 -14.39
N GLY A 145 -0.89 -12.23 -13.59
CA GLY A 145 -0.58 -10.90 -14.12
C GLY A 145 0.59 -10.93 -15.12
N ARG A 146 0.47 -10.11 -16.18
CA ARG A 146 1.39 -10.08 -17.33
C ARG A 146 2.87 -9.82 -17.01
N SER A 147 3.16 -9.28 -15.83
CA SER A 147 4.53 -9.06 -15.35
C SER A 147 4.60 -9.24 -13.83
N LEU A 148 5.79 -9.59 -13.32
CA LEU A 148 6.06 -9.60 -11.88
C LEU A 148 5.79 -8.24 -11.23
N HIS A 149 5.96 -7.14 -11.96
CA HIS A 149 5.69 -5.80 -11.45
C HIS A 149 4.21 -5.57 -11.12
N ILE A 150 3.30 -5.98 -11.99
CA ILE A 150 1.85 -5.84 -11.77
C ILE A 150 1.38 -6.78 -10.67
N ARG A 151 1.93 -7.99 -10.64
CA ARG A 151 1.68 -8.94 -9.55
C ARG A 151 2.09 -8.35 -8.20
N GLN A 152 3.27 -7.71 -8.12
CA GLN A 152 3.71 -7.00 -6.93
C GLN A 152 2.73 -5.88 -6.54
N LYS A 153 2.33 -5.02 -7.48
CA LYS A 153 1.36 -3.94 -7.19
C LYS A 153 0.02 -4.47 -6.67
N ALA A 154 -0.46 -5.60 -7.19
CA ALA A 154 -1.66 -6.23 -6.65
C ALA A 154 -1.48 -6.74 -5.22
N ILE A 155 -0.28 -7.24 -4.88
CA ILE A 155 0.08 -7.59 -3.50
C ILE A 155 0.12 -6.34 -2.62
N GLU A 156 0.71 -5.23 -3.08
CA GLU A 156 0.74 -3.94 -2.38
C GLU A 156 -0.68 -3.41 -2.09
N VAL A 157 -1.59 -3.46 -3.08
CA VAL A 157 -3.01 -3.11 -2.89
C VAL A 157 -3.67 -3.99 -1.83
N THR A 158 -3.43 -5.31 -1.91
CA THR A 158 -4.01 -6.28 -0.96
C THR A 158 -3.46 -6.06 0.45
N LEU A 159 -2.18 -5.74 0.57
CA LEU A 159 -1.52 -5.42 1.83
C LEU A 159 -2.06 -4.12 2.42
N SER A 160 -2.29 -3.09 1.59
CA SER A 160 -2.92 -1.84 2.02
C SER A 160 -4.34 -2.07 2.54
N LEU A 161 -5.13 -2.94 1.91
CA LEU A 161 -6.46 -3.30 2.40
C LEU A 161 -6.38 -4.07 3.72
N THR A 162 -5.60 -5.14 3.77
CA THR A 162 -5.54 -6.04 4.94
C THR A 162 -4.95 -5.37 6.18
N SER A 163 -3.96 -4.49 6.02
CA SER A 163 -3.39 -3.73 7.13
C SER A 163 -4.34 -2.65 7.65
N GLY A 164 -5.02 -1.92 6.76
CA GLY A 164 -5.93 -0.84 7.15
C GLY A 164 -7.30 -1.32 7.65
N ALA A 165 -7.81 -2.42 7.09
CA ALA A 165 -9.13 -2.96 7.39
C ALA A 165 -9.10 -4.14 8.38
N TYR A 166 -7.97 -4.40 9.06
CA TYR A 166 -7.73 -5.63 9.82
C TYR A 166 -8.82 -5.98 10.85
N GLN A 167 -9.41 -4.95 11.48
CA GLN A 167 -10.46 -5.10 12.50
C GLN A 167 -11.88 -5.05 11.93
N THR A 168 -12.04 -5.10 10.62
CA THR A 168 -13.34 -4.99 9.95
C THR A 168 -13.77 -6.32 9.35
N SER A 169 -15.05 -6.43 9.01
CA SER A 169 -15.60 -7.59 8.31
C SER A 169 -15.06 -7.79 6.89
N LEU A 170 -14.36 -6.80 6.31
CA LEU A 170 -13.83 -6.87 4.95
C LEU A 170 -12.77 -7.97 4.75
N LEU A 171 -12.09 -8.39 5.82
CA LEU A 171 -11.11 -9.48 5.72
C LEU A 171 -11.76 -10.86 5.54
N SER A 172 -13.03 -11.01 5.89
CA SER A 172 -13.77 -12.27 5.68
C SER A 172 -13.83 -12.69 4.20
N TYR A 173 -13.87 -11.74 3.25
CA TYR A 173 -13.85 -12.06 1.82
C TYR A 173 -12.55 -12.77 1.40
N PHE A 174 -11.43 -12.48 2.05
CA PHE A 174 -10.17 -13.22 1.83
C PHE A 174 -10.17 -14.61 2.45
N THR A 175 -11.04 -14.91 3.42
CA THR A 175 -11.19 -16.28 3.91
C THR A 175 -12.05 -17.13 2.98
N HIS A 176 -13.03 -16.52 2.29
CA HIS A 176 -13.84 -17.20 1.28
C HIS A 176 -13.07 -17.43 -0.03
N ARG A 177 -12.15 -16.53 -0.38
CA ARG A 177 -11.30 -16.65 -1.58
C ARG A 177 -9.84 -16.80 -1.17
N ASP A 178 -9.35 -18.03 -1.26
CA ASP A 178 -8.00 -18.39 -0.85
C ASP A 178 -6.91 -17.81 -1.77
N LEU A 179 -6.16 -16.86 -1.24
CA LEU A 179 -5.01 -16.23 -1.91
C LEU A 179 -3.71 -17.04 -1.77
N PHE A 180 -3.66 -18.05 -0.89
CA PHE A 180 -2.43 -18.78 -0.58
C PHE A 180 -1.73 -19.32 -1.84
N PRO A 181 -2.42 -19.99 -2.79
CA PRO A 181 -1.77 -20.51 -3.99
C PRO A 181 -1.16 -19.41 -4.87
N SER A 182 -1.82 -18.26 -4.94
CA SER A 182 -1.39 -17.12 -5.76
C SER A 182 -0.16 -16.44 -5.17
N LEU A 183 -0.13 -16.26 -3.85
CA LEU A 183 1.02 -15.72 -3.13
C LEU A 183 2.22 -16.69 -3.21
N MET A 184 2.00 -17.99 -3.01
CA MET A 184 3.09 -18.98 -3.13
C MET A 184 3.67 -19.02 -4.54
N LYS A 185 2.82 -19.00 -5.56
CA LYS A 185 3.27 -18.93 -6.95
C LYS A 185 4.12 -17.67 -7.19
N PHE A 186 3.72 -16.51 -6.65
CA PHE A 186 4.53 -15.29 -6.76
C PHE A 186 5.90 -15.42 -6.09
N ILE A 187 5.95 -15.97 -4.88
CA ILE A 187 7.21 -16.21 -4.13
C ILE A 187 8.14 -17.17 -4.90
N GLN A 188 7.56 -18.18 -5.55
CA GLN A 188 8.32 -19.12 -6.37
C GLN A 188 8.87 -18.46 -7.64
N ASP A 189 8.03 -17.69 -8.34
CA ASP A 189 8.38 -17.05 -9.62
C ASP A 189 9.35 -15.87 -9.47
N THR A 190 9.45 -15.25 -8.29
CA THR A 190 10.36 -14.12 -8.09
C THR A 190 11.78 -14.58 -7.75
N ASP A 191 12.76 -14.03 -8.46
CA ASP A 191 14.19 -14.21 -8.15
C ASP A 191 14.72 -13.18 -7.15
N SER A 192 13.90 -12.17 -6.82
CA SER A 192 14.30 -11.06 -5.98
C SER A 192 13.86 -11.30 -4.54
N THR A 193 14.85 -11.51 -3.67
CA THR A 193 14.67 -11.66 -2.23
C THR A 193 13.89 -10.50 -1.61
N THR A 194 14.04 -9.27 -2.13
CA THR A 194 13.30 -8.10 -1.63
C THR A 194 11.81 -8.13 -1.96
N ARG A 195 11.40 -8.82 -3.03
CA ARG A 195 10.00 -8.92 -3.46
C ARG A 195 9.23 -9.99 -2.70
N THR A 196 9.92 -10.94 -2.08
CA THR A 196 9.32 -12.03 -1.28
C THR A 196 8.73 -11.56 0.05
N PHE A 197 9.21 -10.43 0.59
CA PHE A 197 8.84 -9.98 1.94
C PHE A 197 7.37 -9.56 2.06
N GLU A 198 6.87 -8.73 1.14
CA GLU A 198 5.48 -8.24 1.16
C GLU A 198 4.42 -9.36 1.00
N PRO A 199 4.54 -10.29 0.02
CA PRO A 199 3.63 -11.43 -0.10
C PRO A 199 3.59 -12.29 1.18
N PHE A 200 4.74 -12.48 1.82
CA PHE A 200 4.82 -13.24 3.07
C PHE A 200 4.22 -12.48 4.25
N THR A 201 4.44 -11.17 4.33
CA THR A 201 3.82 -10.31 5.35
C THR A 201 2.30 -10.32 5.21
N LEU A 202 1.78 -10.20 3.98
CA LEU A 202 0.36 -10.33 3.68
C LEU A 202 -0.20 -11.67 4.13
N LEU A 203 0.50 -12.78 3.82
CA LEU A 203 0.10 -14.11 4.29
C LEU A 203 0.09 -14.21 5.81
N GLY A 204 1.07 -13.62 6.49
CA GLY A 204 1.12 -13.54 7.95
C GLY A 204 -0.07 -12.79 8.53
N LEU A 205 -0.47 -11.65 7.94
CA LEU A 205 -1.67 -10.91 8.36
C LEU A 205 -2.94 -11.74 8.17
N LEU A 206 -3.09 -12.36 7.00
CA LEU A 206 -4.26 -13.20 6.70
C LEU A 206 -4.34 -14.43 7.62
N ALA A 207 -3.22 -15.04 8.00
CA ALA A 207 -3.19 -16.17 8.93
C ALA A 207 -3.48 -15.78 10.38
N ASN A 208 -3.23 -14.52 10.76
CA ASN A 208 -3.53 -14.02 12.11
C ASN A 208 -4.94 -13.46 12.26
N TYR A 209 -5.65 -13.19 11.16
CA TYR A 209 -7.04 -12.74 11.18
C TYR A 209 -7.91 -13.72 11.97
N ASN A 210 -8.60 -13.21 13.00
CA ASN A 210 -9.51 -13.93 13.89
C ASN A 210 -8.98 -15.29 14.38
N LYS A 211 -7.66 -15.37 14.60
CA LYS A 211 -6.93 -16.59 15.00
C LYS A 211 -7.55 -17.34 16.19
N PHE A 212 -8.24 -16.64 17.08
CA PHE A 212 -8.85 -17.20 18.28
C PHE A 212 -10.35 -17.46 18.16
N GLU A 213 -11.00 -16.95 17.11
CA GLU A 213 -12.46 -17.04 16.95
C GLU A 213 -12.88 -18.21 16.05
N PHE A 214 -12.06 -18.58 15.06
CA PHE A 214 -12.33 -19.73 14.20
C PHE A 214 -11.06 -20.34 13.60
N GLN A 215 -11.21 -21.51 12.97
CA GLN A 215 -10.12 -22.21 12.29
C GLN A 215 -9.80 -21.51 10.96
N ASN A 216 -8.74 -20.70 10.96
CA ASN A 216 -8.32 -19.93 9.79
C ASN A 216 -7.67 -20.84 8.71
N PRO A 217 -8.15 -20.83 7.44
CA PRO A 217 -7.63 -21.69 6.38
C PRO A 217 -6.16 -21.42 6.02
N TYR A 218 -5.71 -20.16 6.10
CA TYR A 218 -4.31 -19.80 5.83
C TYR A 218 -3.37 -20.41 6.85
N ARG A 219 -3.81 -20.52 8.11
CA ARG A 219 -3.04 -21.15 9.18
C ARG A 219 -2.87 -22.65 8.92
N LEU A 220 -3.94 -23.36 8.57
CA LEU A 220 -3.85 -24.79 8.24
C LEU A 220 -2.88 -25.04 7.08
N ARG A 221 -2.95 -24.21 6.04
CA ARG A 221 -2.02 -24.30 4.91
C ARG A 221 -0.57 -24.05 5.31
N LEU A 222 -0.31 -23.14 6.26
CA LEU A 222 1.03 -22.90 6.79
C LEU A 222 1.52 -24.06 7.67
N GLU A 223 0.63 -24.71 8.42
CA GLU A 223 0.95 -25.91 9.22
C GLU A 223 1.35 -27.09 8.31
N ASP A 224 0.69 -27.26 7.16
CA ASP A 224 0.97 -28.31 6.17
C ASP A 224 2.01 -27.89 5.10
N PHE A 225 2.66 -26.73 5.24
CA PHE A 225 3.52 -26.17 4.20
C PHE A 225 4.90 -26.82 4.16
N VAL A 226 5.21 -27.53 3.06
CA VAL A 226 6.47 -28.30 2.90
C VAL A 226 7.37 -27.84 1.75
N ASN A 227 7.13 -26.65 1.17
CA ASN A 227 7.93 -26.18 0.04
C ASN A 227 9.27 -25.56 0.49
N GLU A 228 10.31 -26.38 0.60
CA GLU A 228 11.64 -25.98 1.09
C GLU A 228 12.23 -24.79 0.31
N ALA A 229 12.12 -24.79 -1.03
CA ALA A 229 12.65 -23.71 -1.86
C ALA A 229 11.97 -22.35 -1.54
N ALA A 230 10.65 -22.35 -1.37
CA ALA A 230 9.91 -21.16 -0.97
C ALA A 230 10.22 -20.76 0.47
N ILE A 231 10.34 -21.71 1.40
CA ILE A 231 10.75 -21.47 2.79
C ILE A 231 12.12 -20.78 2.84
N GLN A 232 13.10 -21.28 2.07
CA GLN A 232 14.44 -20.69 2.03
C GLN A 232 14.42 -19.25 1.49
N LYS A 233 13.62 -18.97 0.45
CA LYS A 233 13.42 -17.60 -0.06
C LYS A 233 12.83 -16.69 1.02
N ILE A 234 11.83 -17.17 1.75
CA ILE A 234 11.17 -16.41 2.84
C ILE A 234 12.15 -16.11 3.98
N ILE A 235 12.93 -17.10 4.42
CA ILE A 235 13.91 -16.93 5.51
C ILE A 235 14.98 -15.91 5.10
N THR A 236 15.55 -16.06 3.90
CA THR A 236 16.56 -15.13 3.37
C THR A 236 15.98 -13.71 3.26
N SER A 237 14.77 -13.58 2.72
CA SER A 237 14.06 -12.30 2.60
C SER A 237 13.81 -11.60 3.93
N THR A 238 13.41 -12.38 4.94
CA THR A 238 13.20 -11.87 6.29
C THR A 238 14.52 -11.43 6.92
N GLY A 239 15.57 -12.23 6.79
CA GLY A 239 16.91 -11.91 7.28
C GLY A 239 17.48 -10.63 6.67
N ASP A 240 17.41 -10.50 5.35
CA ASP A 240 17.85 -9.31 4.62
C ASP A 240 17.06 -8.06 5.03
N THR A 241 15.75 -8.20 5.18
CA THR A 241 14.88 -7.09 5.61
C THR A 241 15.21 -6.65 7.04
N CYS A 242 15.36 -7.59 7.98
CA CYS A 242 15.76 -7.30 9.35
C CYS A 242 17.13 -6.62 9.42
N SER A 243 18.10 -7.09 8.64
CA SER A 243 19.43 -6.49 8.55
C SER A 243 19.38 -5.06 8.01
N ARG A 244 18.59 -4.82 6.95
CA ARG A 244 18.38 -3.49 6.37
C ARG A 244 17.68 -2.54 7.34
N LEU A 245 16.63 -2.99 8.03
CA LEU A 245 15.90 -2.20 9.02
C LEU A 245 16.80 -1.85 10.21
N ARG A 246 17.59 -2.81 10.71
CA ARG A 246 18.61 -2.54 11.74
C ARG A 246 19.62 -1.49 11.26
N THR A 247 20.12 -1.61 10.04
CA THR A 247 21.10 -0.65 9.49
C THR A 247 20.50 0.75 9.40
N LYS A 248 19.26 0.87 8.92
CA LYS A 248 18.50 2.12 8.91
C LYS A 248 18.29 2.69 10.32
N TYR A 249 17.90 1.85 11.29
CA TYR A 249 17.75 2.24 12.68
C TYR A 249 19.06 2.78 13.27
N VAL A 250 20.15 2.02 13.14
CA VAL A 250 21.48 2.40 13.68
C VAL A 250 22.00 3.70 13.04
N ALA A 251 21.65 3.97 11.77
CA ALA A 251 21.99 5.22 11.11
C ALA A 251 21.26 6.44 11.70
N VAL A 252 20.03 6.26 12.22
CA VAL A 252 19.29 7.29 12.94
C VAL A 252 19.75 7.36 14.40
N GLN A 253 19.79 6.22 15.08
CA GLN A 253 20.10 6.14 16.50
C GLN A 253 20.93 4.89 16.79
N ASN A 254 22.20 5.10 17.13
CA ASN A 254 23.10 4.02 17.53
C ASN A 254 23.11 3.86 19.05
N ASP A 255 22.08 3.19 19.57
CA ASP A 255 21.90 2.90 21.00
C ASP A 255 22.67 1.69 21.50
N LEU A 256 23.59 1.16 20.69
CA LEU A 256 24.50 0.14 21.18
C LEU A 256 25.27 0.75 22.36
N PRO A 257 25.20 0.17 23.58
CA PRO A 257 26.04 0.62 24.67
C PRO A 257 27.47 0.62 24.18
N GLU A 258 28.28 1.63 24.55
CA GLU A 258 29.67 1.72 24.10
C GLU A 258 30.33 0.35 24.28
N GLY A 259 30.50 -0.36 23.16
CA GLY A 259 31.12 -1.66 23.17
C GLY A 259 32.53 -1.50 23.71
N TRP A 260 33.06 -2.57 24.32
CA TRP A 260 34.47 -2.62 24.65
C TRP A 260 35.31 -2.24 23.42
N SER A 261 35.96 -1.09 23.49
CA SER A 261 36.96 -0.67 22.53
C SER A 261 38.29 -0.60 23.27
N LEU A 262 39.42 -0.86 22.59
CA LEU A 262 40.73 -0.68 23.21
C LEU A 262 40.86 0.75 23.75
N ALA A 263 40.32 1.76 23.05
CA ALA A 263 40.28 3.14 23.53
C ALA A 263 39.49 3.32 24.84
N SER A 264 38.32 2.68 25.00
CA SER A 264 37.52 2.76 26.23
C SER A 264 38.13 1.94 27.37
N ALA A 265 38.74 0.80 27.10
CA ALA A 265 39.49 0.01 28.08
C ALA A 265 40.79 0.71 28.55
N PHE A 266 41.56 1.30 27.63
CA PHE A 266 42.74 2.11 27.96
C PHE A 266 42.36 3.45 28.61
N GLY A 267 41.21 4.04 28.25
CA GLY A 267 40.63 5.20 28.92
C GLY A 267 40.27 4.91 30.38
N MET A 268 39.65 3.76 30.66
CA MET A 268 39.32 3.30 32.01
C MET A 268 40.57 3.01 32.86
N LEU A 269 41.70 2.70 32.22
CA LEU A 269 43.03 2.52 32.83
C LEU A 269 43.88 3.82 32.87
N GLY A 270 43.32 4.98 32.52
CA GLY A 270 44.02 6.28 32.60
C GLY A 270 45.03 6.55 31.46
N LEU A 271 45.04 5.74 30.41
CA LEU A 271 45.93 5.86 29.23
C LEU A 271 45.22 6.46 28.01
N GLY A 272 44.03 7.04 28.19
CA GLY A 272 43.16 7.55 27.11
C GLY A 272 43.74 8.71 26.27
N GLY A 273 44.84 9.33 26.68
CA GLY A 273 45.49 10.42 25.93
C GLY A 273 46.25 9.99 24.68
N LEU A 274 46.46 8.69 24.46
CA LEU A 274 47.28 8.16 23.36
C LEU A 274 46.48 7.66 22.15
N ILE A 275 45.15 7.50 22.29
CA ILE A 275 44.29 6.94 21.24
C ILE A 275 43.21 7.99 20.96
N GLY A 276 43.32 8.64 19.80
CA GLY A 276 42.41 9.71 19.38
C GLY A 276 40.94 9.33 19.60
N ALA A 277 40.22 10.17 20.33
CA ALA A 277 38.81 9.97 20.63
C ALA A 277 38.01 9.89 19.32
N LYS A 278 37.25 8.80 19.15
CA LYS A 278 36.23 8.75 18.10
C LYS A 278 35.21 9.85 18.41
N PRO A 279 34.81 10.68 17.43
CA PRO A 279 33.78 11.69 17.68
C PRO A 279 32.52 10.99 18.20
N ALA A 280 31.96 11.51 19.29
CA ALA A 280 30.70 11.06 19.85
C ALA A 280 29.65 11.04 18.74
N ALA A 281 28.84 9.98 18.68
CA ALA A 281 27.72 9.93 17.75
C ALA A 281 26.88 11.19 17.95
N PRO A 282 26.52 11.92 16.88
CA PRO A 282 25.76 13.15 17.00
C PRO A 282 24.44 12.84 17.71
N VAL A 283 24.20 13.49 18.84
CA VAL A 283 22.93 13.40 19.55
C VAL A 283 21.89 14.09 18.68
N ILE A 284 21.12 13.31 17.95
CA ILE A 284 20.02 13.83 17.12
C ILE A 284 18.91 14.29 18.07
N ASP A 285 18.40 15.50 17.84
CA ASP A 285 17.25 16.04 18.55
C ASP A 285 16.04 15.07 18.46
N PRO A 286 15.33 14.76 19.55
CA PRO A 286 14.25 13.78 19.55
C PRO A 286 13.13 14.04 18.53
N GLU A 287 12.81 15.30 18.22
CA GLU A 287 11.83 15.64 17.18
C GLU A 287 12.38 15.41 15.76
N ALA A 288 13.67 15.69 15.54
CA ALA A 288 14.35 15.36 14.29
C ALA A 288 14.48 13.84 14.10
N ALA A 289 14.84 13.09 15.14
CA ALA A 289 14.89 11.63 15.12
C ALA A 289 13.52 11.03 14.82
N LYS A 290 12.45 11.57 15.42
CA LYS A 290 11.06 11.14 15.16
C LYS A 290 10.65 11.36 13.70
N LYS A 291 11.05 12.47 13.07
CA LYS A 291 10.85 12.70 11.63
C LYS A 291 11.66 11.72 10.78
N MET A 292 12.94 11.50 11.13
CA MET A 292 13.78 10.53 10.42
C MET A 292 13.22 9.11 10.51
N PHE A 293 12.73 8.69 11.67
CA PHE A 293 12.04 7.40 11.84
C PHE A 293 10.73 7.30 11.06
N ALA A 294 9.98 8.40 10.92
CA ALA A 294 8.77 8.44 10.11
C ALA A 294 9.03 8.34 8.59
N GLU A 295 10.28 8.59 8.15
CA GLU A 295 10.71 8.52 6.76
C GLU A 295 11.40 7.18 6.38
N LEU A 296 11.67 6.28 7.34
CA LEU A 296 12.34 4.98 7.13
C LEU A 296 11.47 3.90 6.50
#